data_AF-A0A6M8VWZ6-F1
#
_entry.id   AF-A0A6M8VWZ6-F1
#
_cell.length_a   1.000
_cell.length_b   1.000
_cell.length_c   1.000
_cell.angle_alpha   90.00
_cell.angle_beta   90.00
_cell.angle_gamma   90.00
#
_symmetry.space_group_name_H-M   'P 1'
#
loop_
_entity.id
_entity.type
_entity.pdbx_description
1 polymer ?
#
loop_
_entity_poly.entity_id
_entity_poly.type
_entity_poly.pdbx_seq_one_letter_code
_entity_poly.pdbx_strand_id
1 'polypeptide(L)'
;MSSFWLTPAGTPASWASPVRGWPRGSAARRSCSTTTGAHCHGSGRSVVGVSLHAAMQRCAHHLDRWGGHDMAAGLTLHRDALDEFTRALTEEINAVHPAADLVRTLRYDCVATLDELTVGAVEELAAMGPFGAGNPSIRLRLDGLTIAETPRQVGREGKHLQLRFRGHGRYIKSIAWRWGEHSANLAAGMPVDVLAKPTLSHWGGSTTVELELQDLRVQQPTA
;
A
#
# COMPACT_ATOMS: atom_id res chain seq x y z
N MET A 1 37.63 -17.15 13.79
CA MET A 1 37.95 -17.18 12.35
C MET A 1 36.61 -17.23 11.62
N SER A 2 35.95 -16.09 11.44
CA SER A 2 36.09 -15.13 10.33
C SER A 2 35.69 -15.71 8.99
N SER A 3 34.45 -15.43 8.59
CA SER A 3 34.08 -15.09 7.20
C SER A 3 32.63 -14.58 7.22
N PHE A 4 32.52 -13.29 7.48
CA PHE A 4 31.32 -12.47 7.35
C PHE A 4 31.17 -12.13 5.86
N TRP A 5 30.10 -12.55 5.21
CA TRP A 5 29.77 -12.04 3.88
C TRP A 5 28.81 -10.86 4.06
N LEU A 6 29.35 -9.65 3.92
CA LEU A 6 28.56 -8.47 3.63
C LEU A 6 28.03 -8.63 2.20
N THR A 7 26.75 -8.97 2.05
CA THR A 7 26.05 -8.68 0.80
C THR A 7 25.97 -7.16 0.64
N PRO A 8 26.35 -6.61 -0.55
CA PRO A 8 26.18 -5.19 -0.82
C PRO A 8 24.69 -4.84 -0.72
N ALA A 9 24.38 -3.58 -0.37
CA ALA A 9 23.03 -3.04 -0.29
C ALA A 9 22.23 -3.40 -1.55
N GLY A 10 21.51 -4.52 -1.47
CA GLY A 10 20.68 -5.04 -2.53
C GLY A 10 19.57 -4.04 -2.76
N THR A 11 19.26 -3.78 -4.02
CA THR A 11 18.05 -3.06 -4.38
C THR A 11 16.89 -3.69 -3.60
N PRO A 12 16.14 -2.93 -2.78
CA PRO A 12 15.08 -3.50 -1.96
C PRO A 12 14.09 -4.19 -2.89
N ALA A 13 13.83 -5.46 -2.63
CA ALA A 13 12.96 -6.26 -3.48
C ALA A 13 11.55 -5.65 -3.51
N SER A 14 10.92 -5.71 -4.69
CA SER A 14 9.65 -5.06 -4.97
C SER A 14 8.49 -6.05 -4.91
N TRP A 15 7.39 -5.60 -4.31
CA TRP A 15 6.12 -6.28 -4.22
C TRP A 15 5.08 -5.55 -5.08
N ALA A 16 4.55 -6.23 -6.09
CA ALA A 16 3.40 -5.74 -6.83
C ALA A 16 2.13 -5.96 -6.00
N SER A 17 1.43 -4.89 -5.66
CA SER A 17 0.23 -4.98 -4.82
C SER A 17 -0.88 -5.79 -5.51
N PRO A 18 -1.30 -6.94 -4.96
CA PRO A 18 -2.21 -7.87 -5.63
C PRO A 18 -3.68 -7.57 -5.33
N VAL A 19 -3.99 -6.58 -4.49
CA VAL A 19 -5.37 -6.19 -4.15
C VAL A 19 -6.08 -5.69 -5.41
N ARG A 20 -6.74 -6.65 -6.09
CA ARG A 20 -7.82 -6.39 -7.04
C ARG A 20 -8.95 -5.75 -6.22
N GLY A 21 -9.07 -4.44 -6.35
CA GLY A 21 -9.91 -3.62 -5.47
C GLY A 21 -9.36 -2.21 -5.29
N TRP A 22 -8.06 -2.01 -5.55
CA TRP A 22 -7.60 -0.69 -5.98
C TRP A 22 -8.25 -0.39 -7.34
N PRO A 23 -8.90 0.76 -7.55
CA PRO A 23 -9.48 1.07 -8.86
C PRO A 23 -8.37 0.95 -9.90
N ARG A 24 -8.52 -0.03 -10.81
CA ARG A 24 -7.74 -0.11 -12.02
C ARG A 24 -7.98 1.20 -12.77
N GLY A 25 -6.91 1.88 -13.15
CA GLY A 25 -7.01 3.11 -13.93
C GLY A 25 -7.38 4.34 -13.11
N SER A 26 -6.43 4.84 -12.34
CA SER A 26 -6.02 6.24 -12.44
C SER A 26 -4.75 6.44 -11.60
N ALA A 27 -3.67 6.91 -12.21
CA ALA A 27 -2.52 7.51 -11.53
C ALA A 27 -2.91 8.86 -10.87
N ALA A 28 -4.14 8.95 -10.35
CA ALA A 28 -4.74 10.10 -9.72
C ALA A 28 -5.81 9.57 -8.77
N ARG A 29 -5.51 9.56 -7.47
CA ARG A 29 -6.55 9.41 -6.45
C ARG A 29 -7.51 10.59 -6.61
N ARG A 30 -8.76 10.34 -7.01
CA ARG A 30 -9.80 11.37 -7.07
C ARG A 30 -10.08 11.87 -5.67
N SER A 31 -9.61 13.07 -5.34
CA SER A 31 -10.17 13.87 -4.27
C SER A 31 -10.65 15.18 -4.88
N CYS A 32 -11.87 15.17 -5.42
CA CYS A 32 -12.59 16.41 -5.72
C CYS A 32 -13.24 16.86 -4.42
N SER A 33 -12.51 17.63 -3.62
CA SER A 33 -13.08 18.29 -2.44
C SER A 33 -13.43 19.71 -2.83
N THR A 34 -14.72 20.03 -2.67
CA THR A 34 -15.33 21.36 -2.82
C THR A 34 -15.92 21.63 -4.22
N THR A 35 -17.23 21.45 -4.33
CA THR A 35 -18.06 22.11 -5.36
C THR A 35 -18.40 23.50 -4.81
N THR A 36 -17.75 24.55 -5.30
CA THR A 36 -18.25 25.91 -5.13
C THR A 36 -18.76 26.37 -6.49
N GLY A 37 -20.06 26.22 -6.75
CA GLY A 37 -20.66 26.60 -8.03
C GLY A 37 -20.33 25.67 -9.21
N ALA A 38 -19.99 26.27 -10.36
CA ALA A 38 -19.82 25.59 -11.65
C ALA A 38 -18.44 24.92 -11.87
N HIS A 39 -17.48 25.17 -10.97
CA HIS A 39 -16.11 24.66 -11.08
C HIS A 39 -15.83 23.53 -10.09
N CYS A 40 -14.91 22.65 -10.48
CA CYS A 40 -14.39 21.55 -9.70
C CYS A 40 -12.91 21.75 -9.42
N HIS A 41 -12.49 21.50 -8.18
CA HIS A 41 -11.08 21.50 -7.78
C HIS A 41 -10.62 20.07 -7.50
N GLY A 42 -9.45 19.72 -8.00
CA GLY A 42 -8.88 18.38 -7.87
C GLY A 42 -7.41 18.39 -7.53
N SER A 43 -6.95 17.29 -6.94
CA SER A 43 -5.53 16.99 -6.82
C SER A 43 -5.25 15.59 -7.33
N GLY A 44 -4.12 15.41 -8.01
CA GLY A 44 -3.63 14.14 -8.54
C GLY A 44 -2.31 13.73 -7.90
N ARG A 45 -2.04 12.42 -7.93
CA ARG A 45 -0.83 11.79 -7.39
C ARG A 45 -0.42 10.66 -8.31
N SER A 46 0.77 10.77 -8.89
CA SER A 46 1.28 9.81 -9.86
C SER A 46 1.92 8.59 -9.19
N VAL A 47 2.28 7.61 -10.01
CA VAL A 47 3.17 6.49 -9.64
C VAL A 47 4.57 6.76 -10.20
N VAL A 48 5.59 6.12 -9.61
CA VAL A 48 6.98 6.27 -10.05
C VAL A 48 7.08 5.90 -11.53
N GLY A 49 7.73 6.77 -12.32
CA GLY A 49 7.88 6.57 -13.77
C GLY A 49 6.80 7.20 -14.62
N VAL A 50 5.70 7.68 -14.03
CA VAL A 50 4.62 8.37 -14.76
C VAL A 50 4.65 9.86 -14.44
N SER A 51 4.84 10.72 -15.45
CA SER A 51 4.79 12.18 -15.27
C SER A 51 3.35 12.68 -15.38
N LEU A 52 2.75 13.01 -14.23
CA LEU A 52 1.44 13.64 -14.19
C LEU A 52 1.45 15.04 -14.79
N HIS A 53 2.56 15.77 -14.62
CA HIS A 53 2.73 17.09 -15.23
C HIS A 53 2.68 17.01 -16.76
N ALA A 54 3.42 16.10 -17.37
CA ALA A 54 3.44 15.93 -18.83
C ALA A 54 2.06 15.50 -19.37
N ALA A 55 1.36 14.60 -18.67
CA ALA A 55 0.01 14.18 -19.04
C ALA A 55 -1.00 15.36 -18.94
N MET A 56 -0.95 16.13 -17.86
CA MET A 56 -1.82 17.31 -17.70
C MET A 56 -1.53 18.40 -18.72
N GLN A 57 -0.27 18.60 -19.10
CA GLN A 57 0.10 19.56 -20.13
C GLN A 57 -0.58 19.26 -21.47
N ARG A 58 -0.74 17.99 -21.83
CA ARG A 58 -1.42 17.56 -23.06
C ARG A 58 -2.95 17.69 -22.97
N CYS A 59 -3.50 17.56 -21.76
CA CYS A 59 -4.93 17.75 -21.50
C CYS A 59 -5.30 19.17 -21.01
N ALA A 60 -4.38 20.13 -21.09
CA ALA A 60 -4.51 21.45 -20.47
C ALA A 60 -5.72 22.27 -20.97
N HIS A 61 -6.18 21.99 -22.19
CA HIS A 61 -7.32 22.68 -22.82
C HIS A 61 -8.67 22.39 -22.13
N HIS A 62 -8.75 21.37 -21.28
CA HIS A 62 -9.93 21.10 -20.45
C HIS A 62 -9.86 21.77 -19.06
N LEU A 63 -8.75 22.44 -18.73
CA LEU A 63 -8.45 22.91 -17.38
C LEU A 63 -8.45 24.44 -17.33
N ASP A 64 -9.14 25.00 -16.33
CA ASP A 64 -9.12 26.45 -16.06
C ASP A 64 -7.80 26.87 -15.40
N ARG A 65 -7.28 26.01 -14.51
CA ARG A 65 -6.01 26.19 -13.81
C ARG A 65 -5.39 24.83 -13.54
N TRP A 66 -4.10 24.70 -13.73
CA TRP A 66 -3.37 23.50 -13.33
C TRP A 66 -1.92 23.83 -13.01
N GLY A 67 -1.26 22.94 -12.26
CA GLY A 67 0.15 23.06 -11.94
C GLY A 67 0.62 21.98 -10.98
N GLY A 68 1.93 21.79 -10.89
CA GLY A 68 2.56 20.80 -10.03
C GLY A 68 3.82 20.21 -10.63
N HIS A 69 4.12 18.98 -10.22
CA HIS A 69 5.29 18.21 -10.63
C HIS A 69 4.86 16.81 -11.09
N ASP A 70 5.82 16.03 -11.57
CA ASP A 70 5.58 14.67 -12.09
C ASP A 70 4.78 13.78 -11.13
N MET A 71 5.01 13.90 -9.82
CA MET A 71 4.39 13.04 -8.81
C MET A 71 3.11 13.61 -8.19
N ALA A 72 2.85 14.90 -8.34
CA ALA A 72 1.71 15.57 -7.70
C ALA A 72 1.32 16.83 -8.45
N ALA A 73 0.02 16.97 -8.73
CA ALA A 73 -0.50 18.16 -9.40
C ALA A 73 -1.86 18.56 -8.82
N GLY A 74 -2.16 19.85 -8.90
CA GLY A 74 -3.46 20.43 -8.59
C GLY A 74 -4.11 20.96 -9.86
N LEU A 75 -5.44 20.89 -9.92
CA LEU A 75 -6.21 21.34 -11.06
C LEU A 75 -7.55 21.97 -10.67
N THR A 76 -8.06 22.81 -11.56
CA THR A 76 -9.39 23.38 -11.56
C THR A 76 -9.95 23.25 -12.98
N LEU A 77 -11.21 22.87 -13.10
CA LEU A 77 -11.92 22.79 -14.37
C LEU A 77 -13.40 23.08 -14.18
N HIS A 78 -14.10 23.39 -15.27
CA HIS A 78 -15.56 23.43 -15.28
C HIS A 78 -16.13 22.01 -15.12
N ARG A 79 -17.26 21.88 -14.42
CA ARG A 79 -17.92 20.57 -14.18
C ARG A 79 -18.16 19.79 -15.47
N ASP A 80 -18.60 20.49 -16.52
CA ASP A 80 -18.96 19.85 -17.80
C ASP A 80 -17.74 19.29 -18.55
N ALA A 81 -16.54 19.77 -18.23
CA ALA A 81 -15.30 19.27 -18.82
C ALA A 81 -14.73 18.03 -18.09
N LEU A 82 -15.33 17.61 -16.97
CA LEU A 82 -14.76 16.58 -16.10
C LEU A 82 -14.67 15.21 -16.74
N ASP A 83 -15.73 14.78 -17.41
CA ASP A 83 -15.76 13.45 -18.03
C ASP A 83 -14.77 13.38 -19.19
N GLU A 84 -14.74 14.43 -20.01
CA GLU A 84 -13.84 14.51 -21.15
C GLU A 84 -12.37 14.64 -20.72
N PHE A 85 -12.07 15.46 -19.72
CA PHE A 85 -10.74 15.53 -19.11
C PHE A 85 -10.30 14.18 -18.55
N THR A 86 -11.19 13.47 -17.87
CA THR A 86 -10.89 12.15 -17.30
C THR A 86 -10.55 11.15 -18.38
N ARG A 87 -11.29 11.16 -19.49
CA ARG A 87 -11.05 10.32 -20.66
C ARG A 87 -9.70 10.64 -21.29
N ALA A 88 -9.47 11.90 -21.64
CA ALA A 88 -8.23 12.38 -22.27
C ALA A 88 -6.99 12.06 -21.42
N LEU A 89 -7.04 12.34 -20.11
CA LEU A 89 -5.93 12.06 -19.20
C LEU A 89 -5.62 10.55 -19.12
N THR A 90 -6.66 9.72 -19.12
CA THR A 90 -6.51 8.26 -19.08
C THR A 90 -5.87 7.73 -20.35
N GLU A 91 -6.30 8.23 -21.52
CA GLU A 91 -5.72 7.88 -22.82
C GLU A 91 -4.24 8.29 -22.90
N GLU A 92 -3.92 9.51 -22.49
CA GLU A 92 -2.54 10.02 -22.48
C GLU A 92 -1.59 9.18 -21.61
N ILE A 93 -2.04 8.77 -20.44
CA ILE A 93 -1.24 7.93 -19.54
C ILE A 93 -1.08 6.52 -20.13
N ASN A 94 -2.15 5.92 -20.66
CA ASN A 94 -2.11 4.57 -21.22
C ASN A 94 -1.33 4.47 -22.53
N ALA A 95 -1.22 5.56 -23.31
CA ALA A 95 -0.47 5.58 -24.55
C ALA A 95 1.05 5.49 -24.33
N VAL A 96 1.53 6.01 -23.19
CA VAL A 96 2.97 6.12 -22.90
C VAL A 96 3.43 5.06 -21.90
N HIS A 97 2.52 4.54 -21.07
CA HIS A 97 2.86 3.60 -20.00
C HIS A 97 2.16 2.24 -20.19
N PRO A 98 2.92 1.15 -20.32
CA PRO A 98 2.40 -0.20 -20.20
C PRO A 98 1.60 -0.37 -18.91
N ALA A 99 0.55 -1.20 -18.94
CA ALA A 99 -0.29 -1.46 -17.76
C ALA A 99 0.50 -1.98 -16.55
N ALA A 100 1.64 -2.64 -16.78
CA ALA A 100 2.53 -3.11 -15.72
C ALA A 100 3.19 -1.96 -14.93
N ASP A 101 3.48 -0.84 -15.58
CA ASP A 101 4.12 0.34 -14.96
C ASP A 101 3.12 1.15 -14.12
N LEU A 102 1.83 0.93 -14.34
CA LEU A 102 0.73 1.56 -13.62
C LEU A 102 0.34 0.80 -12.34
N VAL A 103 1.11 -0.22 -11.95
CA VAL A 103 0.87 -1.00 -10.73
C VAL A 103 1.58 -0.36 -9.55
N ARG A 104 0.84 -0.14 -8.47
CA ARG A 104 1.41 0.30 -7.20
C ARG A 104 2.39 -0.77 -6.69
N THR A 105 3.66 -0.38 -6.65
CA THR A 105 4.74 -1.21 -6.11
C THR A 105 5.07 -0.79 -4.68
N LEU A 106 5.16 -1.76 -3.78
CA LEU A 106 5.65 -1.59 -2.42
C LEU A 106 7.04 -2.19 -2.31
N ARG A 107 7.96 -1.52 -1.62
CA ARG A 107 9.29 -2.06 -1.32
C ARG A 107 9.26 -2.76 0.04
N TYR A 108 9.97 -3.87 0.19
CA TYR A 108 10.19 -4.50 1.48
C TYR A 108 11.69 -4.67 1.72
N ASP A 109 12.06 -4.72 2.99
CA ASP A 109 13.46 -4.69 3.43
C ASP A 109 14.02 -6.11 3.52
N CYS A 110 13.24 -7.07 4.05
CA CYS A 110 13.61 -8.48 4.04
C CYS A 110 12.39 -9.41 4.06
N VAL A 111 12.65 -10.68 3.75
CA VAL A 111 11.71 -11.79 3.96
C VAL A 111 11.97 -12.34 5.36
N ALA A 112 10.91 -12.63 6.10
CA ALA A 112 10.98 -13.21 7.43
C ALA A 112 9.93 -14.31 7.62
N THR A 113 10.08 -15.07 8.69
CA THR A 113 9.12 -16.05 9.19
C THR A 113 8.50 -15.56 10.50
N LEU A 114 7.37 -16.14 10.91
CA LEU A 114 6.75 -15.78 12.19
C LEU A 114 7.61 -16.14 13.40
N ASP A 115 8.51 -17.11 13.27
CA ASP A 115 9.40 -17.55 14.35
C ASP A 115 10.46 -16.49 14.72
N GLU A 116 10.92 -15.74 13.73
CA GLU A 116 11.92 -14.69 13.87
C GLU A 116 11.34 -13.41 14.50
N LEU A 117 10.00 -13.25 14.48
CA LEU A 117 9.29 -12.10 15.05
C LEU A 117 9.15 -12.21 16.57
N THR A 118 10.29 -12.20 17.26
CA THR A 118 10.37 -12.14 18.72
C THR A 118 10.33 -10.69 19.21
N VAL A 119 10.01 -10.47 20.49
CA VAL A 119 10.01 -9.12 21.08
C VAL A 119 11.39 -8.47 20.91
N GLY A 120 12.47 -9.17 21.26
CA GLY A 120 13.84 -8.65 21.12
C GLY A 120 14.20 -8.28 19.68
N ALA A 121 13.85 -9.13 18.70
CA ALA A 121 14.10 -8.79 17.29
C ALA A 121 13.36 -7.53 16.86
N VAL A 122 12.11 -7.34 17.30
CA VAL A 122 11.34 -6.13 16.96
C VAL A 122 11.86 -4.89 17.70
N GLU A 123 12.39 -5.04 18.92
CA GLU A 123 13.09 -3.96 19.63
C GLU A 123 14.37 -3.52 18.89
N GLU A 124 15.17 -4.48 18.40
CA GLU A 124 16.35 -4.20 17.57
C GLU A 124 15.98 -3.48 16.27
N LEU A 125 14.92 -3.92 15.59
CA LEU A 125 14.40 -3.23 14.41
C LEU A 125 13.93 -1.80 14.74
N ALA A 126 13.27 -1.60 15.88
CA ALA A 126 12.83 -0.27 16.32
C ALA A 126 14.01 0.66 16.62
N ALA A 127 15.13 0.12 17.11
CA ALA A 127 16.35 0.87 17.40
C ALA A 127 17.05 1.40 16.13
N MET A 128 16.70 0.92 14.94
CA MET A 128 17.18 1.45 13.65
C MET A 128 16.53 2.80 13.26
N GLY A 129 15.61 3.29 14.09
CA GLY A 129 15.09 4.66 13.97
C GLY A 129 16.16 5.73 14.22
N PRO A 130 15.81 7.02 14.05
CA PRO A 130 14.46 7.53 13.82
C PRO A 130 13.97 7.25 12.40
N PHE A 131 12.69 6.90 12.27
CA PHE A 131 12.02 6.70 10.98
C PHE A 131 11.41 8.00 10.46
N GLY A 132 11.43 8.19 9.14
CA GLY A 132 10.93 9.37 8.46
C GLY A 132 11.11 9.29 6.94
N ALA A 133 11.04 10.42 6.25
CA ALA A 133 11.13 10.45 4.78
C ALA A 133 12.46 9.91 4.24
N GLY A 134 13.57 10.12 4.96
CA GLY A 134 14.90 9.61 4.59
C GLY A 134 15.24 8.23 5.14
N ASN A 135 14.44 7.71 6.08
CA ASN A 135 14.60 6.39 6.69
C ASN A 135 13.20 5.77 6.90
N PRO A 136 12.57 5.20 5.87
CA PRO A 136 11.23 4.67 5.99
C PRO A 136 11.18 3.52 7.02
N SER A 137 10.01 3.31 7.62
CA SER A 137 9.82 2.18 8.54
C SER A 137 10.07 0.85 7.84
N ILE A 138 10.69 -0.07 8.57
CA ILE A 138 11.01 -1.42 8.09
C ILE A 138 9.73 -2.18 7.77
N ARG A 139 9.67 -2.75 6.56
CA ARG A 139 8.60 -3.61 6.05
C ARG A 139 9.14 -5.00 5.77
N LEU A 140 8.45 -5.98 6.32
CA LEU A 140 8.78 -7.39 6.18
C LEU A 140 7.80 -8.04 5.22
N ARG A 141 8.31 -8.96 4.40
CA ARG A 141 7.52 -9.90 3.64
C ARG A 141 7.47 -11.23 4.38
N LEU A 142 6.27 -11.72 4.65
CA LEU A 142 6.04 -13.03 5.26
C LEU A 142 5.28 -13.88 4.24
N ASP A 143 5.90 -14.96 3.78
CA ASP A 143 5.33 -15.84 2.76
C ASP A 143 4.66 -17.07 3.38
N GLY A 144 3.67 -17.64 2.69
CA GLY A 144 3.08 -18.94 3.04
C GLY A 144 2.33 -18.97 4.37
N LEU A 145 1.74 -17.84 4.78
CA LEU A 145 0.86 -17.79 5.95
C LEU A 145 -0.53 -18.32 5.61
N THR A 146 -1.32 -18.62 6.63
CA THR A 146 -2.75 -18.92 6.51
C THR A 146 -3.54 -17.95 7.38
N ILE A 147 -4.68 -17.45 6.88
CA ILE A 147 -5.65 -16.75 7.73
C ILE A 147 -6.22 -17.74 8.74
N ALA A 148 -5.88 -17.58 10.02
CA ALA A 148 -6.20 -18.54 11.07
C ALA A 148 -7.66 -18.51 11.50
N GLU A 149 -8.27 -17.32 11.51
CA GLU A 149 -9.62 -17.08 11.99
C GLU A 149 -10.37 -16.13 11.06
N THR A 150 -11.70 -16.14 11.13
CA THR A 150 -12.52 -15.19 10.38
C THR A 150 -12.11 -13.75 10.72
N PRO A 151 -11.76 -12.92 9.71
CA PRO A 151 -11.37 -11.53 9.92
C PRO A 151 -12.45 -10.74 10.65
N ARG A 152 -12.04 -9.89 11.60
CA ARG A 152 -12.97 -9.11 12.44
C ARG A 152 -12.83 -7.63 12.12
N GLN A 153 -13.94 -6.98 11.80
CA GLN A 153 -13.97 -5.52 11.71
C GLN A 153 -13.82 -4.93 13.12
N VAL A 154 -12.94 -3.95 13.26
CA VAL A 154 -12.62 -3.31 14.55
C VAL A 154 -12.54 -1.79 14.42
N GLY A 155 -12.61 -1.10 15.55
CA GLY A 155 -12.64 0.36 15.62
C GLY A 155 -14.03 0.96 15.44
N ARG A 156 -14.13 2.27 15.60
CA ARG A 156 -15.37 3.02 15.42
C ARG A 156 -15.85 2.85 13.97
N GLU A 157 -17.09 2.42 13.79
CA GLU A 157 -17.71 2.13 12.48
C GLU A 157 -17.07 0.95 11.71
N GLY A 158 -16.28 0.08 12.35
CA GLY A 158 -15.74 -1.12 11.69
C GLY A 158 -14.74 -0.82 10.56
N LYS A 159 -14.12 0.36 10.57
CA LYS A 159 -13.21 0.83 9.50
C LYS A 159 -11.92 0.03 9.38
N HIS A 160 -11.53 -0.74 10.38
CA HIS A 160 -10.26 -1.47 10.40
C HIS A 160 -10.51 -2.96 10.43
N LEU A 161 -9.54 -3.74 9.96
CA LEU A 161 -9.65 -5.18 9.92
C LEU A 161 -8.58 -5.80 10.80
N GLN A 162 -9.01 -6.62 11.76
CA GLN A 162 -8.12 -7.47 12.54
C GLN A 162 -8.06 -8.85 11.89
N LEU A 163 -6.85 -9.34 11.65
CA LEU A 163 -6.62 -10.69 11.17
C LEU A 163 -5.66 -11.42 12.10
N ARG A 164 -5.82 -12.73 12.19
CA ARG A 164 -4.86 -13.61 12.85
C ARG A 164 -4.25 -14.50 11.78
N PHE A 165 -2.93 -14.49 11.67
CA PHE A 165 -2.21 -15.35 10.72
C PHE A 165 -1.59 -16.53 11.45
N ARG A 166 -1.48 -17.66 10.75
CA ARG A 166 -0.77 -18.86 11.18
C ARG A 166 0.37 -19.17 10.20
N GLY A 167 1.54 -19.49 10.73
CA GLY A 167 2.71 -19.93 9.96
C GLY A 167 3.64 -20.73 10.87
N HIS A 168 4.17 -21.86 10.39
CA HIS A 168 5.07 -22.74 11.15
C HIS A 168 4.58 -23.10 12.58
N GLY A 169 3.26 -23.28 12.76
CA GLY A 169 2.65 -23.62 14.05
C GLY A 169 2.46 -22.44 15.02
N ARG A 170 2.91 -21.23 14.65
CA ARG A 170 2.71 -20.01 15.43
C ARG A 170 1.55 -19.18 14.89
N TYR A 171 1.00 -18.36 15.78
CA TYR A 171 -0.04 -17.42 15.47
C TYR A 171 0.42 -16.01 15.78
N ILE A 172 0.05 -15.06 14.92
CA ILE A 172 0.32 -13.65 15.14
C ILE A 172 -0.93 -12.82 14.85
N LYS A 173 -1.17 -11.82 15.68
CA LYS A 173 -2.25 -10.86 15.48
C LYS A 173 -1.77 -9.76 14.55
N SER A 174 -2.66 -9.28 13.69
CA SER A 174 -2.41 -8.15 12.80
C SER A 174 -3.60 -7.19 12.76
N ILE A 175 -3.30 -5.93 12.45
CA ILE A 175 -4.28 -4.88 12.19
C ILE A 175 -4.00 -4.27 10.81
N ALA A 176 -5.03 -4.21 9.98
CA ALA A 176 -5.04 -3.55 8.69
C ALA A 176 -5.90 -2.29 8.77
N TRP A 177 -5.26 -1.12 8.70
CA TRP A 177 -5.95 0.17 8.82
C TRP A 177 -6.74 0.48 7.55
N ARG A 178 -8.01 0.85 7.72
CA ARG A 178 -8.95 1.22 6.63
C ARG A 178 -9.35 0.06 5.70
N TRP A 179 -9.23 -1.18 6.18
CA TRP A 179 -9.57 -2.39 5.41
C TRP A 179 -10.92 -3.01 5.79
N GLY A 180 -11.75 -2.30 6.56
CA GLY A 180 -13.03 -2.82 7.06
C GLY A 180 -13.90 -3.45 5.97
N GLU A 181 -14.04 -2.78 4.82
CA GLU A 181 -14.84 -3.24 3.68
C GLU A 181 -14.33 -4.52 3.00
N HIS A 182 -13.07 -4.90 3.23
CA HIS A 182 -12.47 -6.10 2.63
C HIS A 182 -12.72 -7.37 3.44
N SER A 183 -13.37 -7.29 4.61
CA SER A 183 -13.66 -8.45 5.47
C SER A 183 -14.37 -9.58 4.73
N ALA A 184 -15.31 -9.24 3.83
CA ALA A 184 -16.08 -10.21 3.06
C ALA A 184 -15.25 -11.00 2.02
N ASN A 185 -14.09 -10.48 1.63
CA ASN A 185 -13.22 -11.09 0.62
C ASN A 185 -12.17 -12.02 1.23
N LEU A 186 -12.09 -12.09 2.56
CA LEU A 186 -11.06 -12.80 3.30
C LEU A 186 -11.71 -13.78 4.26
N ALA A 187 -11.29 -15.03 4.21
CA ALA A 187 -11.85 -16.11 5.02
C ALA A 187 -10.75 -16.90 5.72
N ALA A 188 -11.12 -17.53 6.85
CA ALA A 188 -10.26 -18.49 7.52
C ALA A 188 -9.86 -19.62 6.56
N GLY A 189 -8.62 -20.08 6.67
CA GLY A 189 -8.04 -21.14 5.83
C GLY A 189 -7.40 -20.65 4.52
N MET A 190 -7.58 -19.38 4.13
CA MET A 190 -6.95 -18.86 2.91
C MET A 190 -5.42 -18.78 3.06
N PRO A 191 -4.64 -19.34 2.11
CA PRO A 191 -3.21 -19.17 2.06
C PRO A 191 -2.85 -17.78 1.53
N VAL A 192 -1.93 -17.10 2.20
CA VAL A 192 -1.60 -15.70 1.93
C VAL A 192 -0.12 -15.41 2.10
N ASP A 193 0.39 -14.48 1.30
CA ASP A 193 1.64 -13.78 1.57
C ASP A 193 1.28 -12.37 2.06
N VAL A 194 2.04 -11.82 3.00
CA VAL A 194 1.74 -10.52 3.58
C VAL A 194 2.95 -9.60 3.58
N LEU A 195 2.69 -8.31 3.35
CA LEU A 195 3.59 -7.24 3.70
C LEU A 195 3.11 -6.57 4.98
N ALA A 196 3.97 -6.54 5.99
CA ALA A 196 3.62 -5.95 7.27
C ALA A 196 4.80 -5.25 7.92
N LYS A 197 4.48 -4.30 8.79
CA LYS A 197 5.44 -3.72 9.73
C LYS A 197 5.26 -4.42 11.09
N PRO A 198 6.32 -4.98 11.69
CA PRO A 198 6.24 -5.51 13.04
C PRO A 198 6.13 -4.36 14.05
N THR A 199 5.30 -4.56 15.07
CA THR A 199 5.03 -3.58 16.12
C THR A 199 4.97 -4.28 17.47
N LEU A 200 5.35 -3.57 18.54
CA LEU A 200 5.17 -4.02 19.90
C LEU A 200 3.84 -3.48 20.45
N SER A 201 3.08 -4.36 21.06
CA SER A 201 1.83 -4.06 21.73
C SER A 201 2.02 -4.30 23.24
N HIS A 202 1.80 -3.25 24.03
CA HIS A 202 1.88 -3.29 25.49
C HIS A 202 0.47 -3.30 26.06
N TRP A 203 0.01 -4.46 26.51
CA TRP A 203 -1.33 -4.62 27.06
C TRP A 203 -1.29 -5.43 28.36
N GLY A 204 -1.90 -4.90 29.42
CA GLY A 204 -2.04 -5.60 30.70
C GLY A 204 -0.72 -6.01 31.34
N GLY A 205 0.36 -5.24 31.13
CA GLY A 205 1.70 -5.56 31.62
C GLY A 205 2.47 -6.60 30.80
N SER A 206 1.90 -7.09 29.70
CA SER A 206 2.57 -7.97 28.75
C SER A 206 2.95 -7.23 27.47
N THR A 207 4.12 -7.54 26.93
CA THR A 207 4.59 -7.07 25.63
C THR A 207 4.48 -8.20 24.62
N THR A 208 3.76 -7.96 23.53
CA THR A 208 3.57 -8.95 22.47
C THR A 208 3.88 -8.33 21.11
N VAL A 209 4.29 -9.17 20.15
CA VAL A 209 4.50 -8.74 18.77
C VAL A 209 3.18 -8.82 18.01
N GLU A 210 2.82 -7.71 17.36
CA GLU A 210 1.71 -7.60 16.43
C GLU A 210 2.20 -7.09 15.07
N LEU A 211 1.41 -7.31 14.03
CA LEU A 211 1.70 -6.83 12.68
C LEU A 211 0.77 -5.68 12.29
N GLU A 212 1.33 -4.58 11.82
CA GLU A 212 0.58 -3.58 11.04
C GLU A 212 0.60 -3.99 9.57
N LEU A 213 -0.52 -4.53 9.08
CA LEU A 213 -0.65 -5.06 7.73
C LEU A 213 -0.69 -3.91 6.71
N GLN A 214 0.24 -3.95 5.75
CA GLN A 214 0.34 -2.96 4.68
C GLN A 214 -0.28 -3.47 3.38
N ASP A 215 -0.12 -4.76 3.10
CA ASP A 215 -0.69 -5.42 1.94
C ASP A 215 -0.77 -6.94 2.13
N LEU A 216 -1.63 -7.60 1.35
CA LEU A 216 -1.87 -9.04 1.42
C LEU A 216 -2.12 -9.60 0.02
N ARG A 217 -1.44 -10.70 -0.30
CA ARG A 217 -1.67 -11.52 -1.48
C ARG A 217 -2.35 -12.81 -1.08
N VAL A 218 -3.51 -13.10 -1.66
CA VAL A 218 -4.05 -14.46 -1.61
C VAL A 218 -3.22 -15.31 -2.58
N GLN A 219 -2.62 -16.39 -2.07
CA GLN A 219 -1.94 -17.35 -2.93
C GLN A 219 -3.00 -18.10 -3.73
N GLN A 220 -2.78 -18.22 -5.05
CA GLN A 220 -3.58 -19.15 -5.83
C GLN A 220 -3.16 -20.58 -5.45
N PRO A 221 -4.09 -21.55 -5.38
CA PRO A 221 -3.71 -22.94 -5.20
C PRO A 221 -2.73 -23.31 -6.31
N THR A 222 -1.54 -23.77 -5.95
CA THR A 222 -0.64 -24.40 -6.91
C THR A 222 -1.36 -25.64 -7.43
N ALA A 223 -1.76 -25.61 -8.70
CA ALA A 223 -2.38 -26.75 -9.39
C ALA A 223 -1.39 -27.91 -9.53
#